data_AF-A0A084FZ18-F1
#
_entry.id   AF-A0A084FZ18-F1
#
_cell.length_a   1.000
_cell.length_b   1.000
_cell.length_c   1.000
_cell.angle_alpha   90.00
_cell.angle_beta   90.00
_cell.angle_gamma   90.00
#
_symmetry.space_group_name_H-M   'P 1'
#
loop_
_entity.id
_entity.type
_entity.pdbx_description
1 polymer ?
#
loop_
_entity_poly.entity_id
_entity_poly.type
_entity_poly.pdbx_seq_one_letter_code
_entity_poly.pdbx_strand_id
1 'polypeptide(L)'
;MDAQQPDFLEMARCIGSLGEQVQNCQNLPAIRQGNDIVEALNRVNTKLDEIKATQREHSQSLQRQEGALSALATRVYANEANSLAALANSRATEDHSTLVPLKSVINNEAIPGFPRTIAEIKNLDG
;
A
#
# COMPACT_ATOMS: atom_id res chain seq x y z
N MET A 1 -52.83 10.52 69.08
CA MET A 1 -51.53 9.90 68.75
C MET A 1 -50.79 10.96 67.96
N ASP A 2 -49.93 11.71 68.64
CA ASP A 2 -49.18 12.82 68.05
C ASP A 2 -48.20 12.28 67.02
N ALA A 3 -48.37 12.68 65.76
CA ALA A 3 -47.43 12.36 64.70
C ALA A 3 -46.15 13.17 64.95
N GLN A 4 -45.09 12.49 65.39
CA GLN A 4 -43.78 13.09 65.62
C GLN A 4 -43.31 13.75 64.30
N GLN A 5 -43.14 15.07 64.32
CA GLN A 5 -42.72 15.80 63.14
C GLN A 5 -41.35 15.28 62.66
N PRO A 6 -41.14 15.12 61.33
CA PRO A 6 -39.87 14.68 60.78
C PRO A 6 -38.74 15.61 61.22
N ASP A 7 -37.59 15.03 61.58
CA ASP A 7 -36.41 15.81 61.90
C ASP A 7 -35.78 16.32 60.59
N PHE A 8 -36.20 17.52 60.18
CA PHE A 8 -35.69 18.20 59.00
C PHE A 8 -34.18 18.49 59.10
N LEU A 9 -33.63 18.56 60.31
CA LEU A 9 -32.19 18.75 60.53
C LEU A 9 -31.42 17.47 60.17
N GLU A 10 -31.96 16.32 60.57
CA GLU A 10 -31.41 15.00 60.25
C GLU A 10 -31.54 14.70 58.75
N MET A 11 -32.66 15.08 58.13
CA MET A 11 -32.83 15.01 56.68
C MET A 11 -31.81 15.87 55.93
N ALA A 12 -31.54 17.10 56.39
CA ALA A 12 -30.54 17.97 55.79
C ALA A 12 -29.12 17.40 55.91
N ARG A 13 -28.78 16.76 57.05
CA ARG A 13 -27.52 16.02 57.21
C ARG A 13 -27.40 14.85 56.25
N CYS A 14 -28.45 14.04 56.12
CA CYS A 14 -28.45 12.90 55.20
C CYS A 14 -28.19 13.35 53.76
N ILE A 15 -28.83 14.44 53.32
CA ILE A 15 -28.62 14.99 51.97
C ILE A 15 -27.19 15.50 51.79
N GLY A 16 -26.63 16.18 52.80
CA GLY A 16 -25.25 16.64 52.77
C GLY A 16 -24.24 15.48 52.67
N SER A 17 -24.43 14.44 53.48
CA SER A 17 -23.58 13.23 53.47
C SER A 17 -23.69 12.46 52.14
N LEU A 18 -24.90 12.38 51.57
CA LEU A 18 -25.09 11.78 50.26
C LEU A 18 -24.37 12.56 49.16
N GLY A 19 -24.43 13.89 49.20
CA GLY A 19 -23.71 14.76 48.26
C GLY A 19 -22.19 14.57 48.33
N GLU A 20 -21.66 14.43 49.55
CA GLU A 20 -20.24 14.17 49.80
C GLU A 20 -19.82 12.78 49.28
N GLN A 21 -20.65 11.74 49.48
CA GLN A 21 -20.39 10.42 48.90
C GLN A 21 -20.46 10.41 47.38
N VAL A 22 -21.40 11.14 46.76
CA VAL A 22 -21.48 11.28 45.30
C VAL A 22 -20.25 12.00 44.74
N GLN A 23 -19.71 13.01 45.43
CA GLN A 23 -18.44 13.64 45.06
C GLN A 23 -17.26 12.66 45.17
N ASN A 24 -17.23 11.82 46.21
CA ASN A 24 -16.20 10.79 46.36
C ASN A 24 -16.29 9.70 45.29
N CYS A 25 -17.50 9.36 44.83
CA CYS A 25 -17.70 8.43 43.72
C CYS A 25 -17.05 8.91 42.41
N GLN A 26 -17.08 10.22 42.11
CA GLN A 26 -16.39 10.78 40.94
C GLN A 26 -14.86 10.71 41.06
N ASN A 27 -14.34 10.68 42.28
CA ASN A 27 -12.92 10.53 42.58
C ASN A 27 -12.49 9.08 42.84
N LEU A 28 -13.37 8.08 42.64
CA LEU A 28 -13.00 6.69 42.83
C LEU A 28 -11.87 6.29 41.87
N PRO A 29 -10.74 5.78 42.39
CA PRO A 29 -9.59 5.38 41.59
C PRO A 29 -9.94 4.42 40.45
N ALA A 30 -10.93 3.54 40.66
CA ALA A 30 -11.40 2.59 39.66
C ALA A 30 -12.07 3.26 38.44
N ILE A 31 -12.81 4.37 38.63
CA ILE A 31 -13.44 5.11 37.52
C ILE A 31 -12.38 5.92 36.76
N ARG A 32 -11.42 6.51 37.47
CA ARG A 32 -10.28 7.21 36.85
C ARG A 32 -9.40 6.25 36.02
N GLN A 33 -9.06 5.09 36.58
CA GLN A 33 -8.32 4.03 35.89
C GLN A 33 -9.07 3.49 34.66
N GLY A 34 -10.40 3.35 34.74
CA GLY A 34 -11.22 2.96 33.60
C GLY A 34 -11.15 3.96 32.43
N ASN A 35 -11.22 5.26 32.73
CA ASN A 35 -11.09 6.30 31.72
C ASN A 35 -9.69 6.32 31.08
N ASP A 36 -8.63 6.14 31.87
CA ASP A 36 -7.25 6.07 31.38
C ASP A 36 -7.06 4.87 30.42
N ILE A 37 -7.67 3.73 30.75
CA ILE A 37 -7.65 2.53 29.89
C ILE A 37 -8.40 2.78 28.58
N VAL A 38 -9.57 3.42 28.62
CA VAL A 38 -10.35 3.75 27.42
C VAL A 38 -9.57 4.73 26.52
N GLU A 39 -8.90 5.73 27.09
CA GLU A 39 -8.02 6.61 26.33
C GLU A 39 -6.85 5.85 25.70
N ALA A 40 -6.20 4.95 26.44
CA ALA A 40 -5.12 4.12 25.92
C ALA A 40 -5.61 3.24 24.76
N LEU A 41 -6.79 2.62 24.88
CA LEU A 41 -7.41 1.83 23.81
C LEU A 41 -7.75 2.66 22.59
N ASN A 42 -8.27 3.88 22.77
CA ASN A 42 -8.52 4.79 21.66
C ASN A 42 -7.24 5.17 20.91
N ARG A 43 -6.15 5.46 21.63
CA ARG A 43 -4.83 5.72 21.02
C ARG A 43 -4.29 4.50 20.28
N VAL A 44 -4.48 3.30 20.83
CA VAL A 44 -4.10 2.05 20.15
C VAL A 44 -4.90 1.86 18.87
N ASN A 45 -6.21 2.10 18.88
CA ASN A 45 -7.06 2.00 17.69
C ASN A 45 -6.61 2.98 16.60
N THR A 46 -6.33 4.24 16.96
CA THR A 46 -5.81 5.23 16.00
C THR A 46 -4.49 4.76 15.38
N LYS A 47 -3.54 4.29 16.19
CA LYS A 47 -2.27 3.76 15.68
C LYS A 47 -2.45 2.52 14.79
N LEU A 48 -3.39 1.64 15.12
CA LEU A 48 -3.70 0.47 14.30
C LEU A 48 -4.27 0.88 12.93
N ASP A 49 -5.09 1.92 12.89
CA ASP A 49 -5.64 2.43 11.63
C ASP A 49 -4.58 3.14 10.78
N GLU A 50 -3.66 3.87 11.41
CA GLU A 50 -2.46 4.42 10.74
C GLU A 50 -1.58 3.32 10.16
N ILE A 51 -1.30 2.25 10.93
CA ILE A 51 -0.52 1.10 10.47
C ILE A 51 -1.18 0.43 9.26
N LYS A 52 -2.50 0.24 9.29
CA LYS A 52 -3.24 -0.32 8.14
C LYS A 52 -3.13 0.56 6.91
N ALA A 53 -3.18 1.89 7.06
CA ALA A 53 -3.02 2.82 5.95
C ALA A 53 -1.62 2.71 5.34
N THR A 54 -0.57 2.81 6.16
CA THR A 54 0.83 2.66 5.74
C THR A 54 1.09 1.30 5.08
N GLN A 55 0.51 0.23 5.62
CA GLN A 55 0.64 -1.12 5.04
C GLN A 55 0.06 -1.18 3.63
N ARG A 56 -1.11 -0.58 3.38
CA ARG A 56 -1.70 -0.52 2.03
C ARG A 56 -0.83 0.27 1.07
N GLU A 57 -0.28 1.41 1.50
CA GLU A 57 0.63 2.22 0.69
C GLU A 57 1.90 1.45 0.34
N HIS A 58 2.49 0.73 1.30
CA HIS A 58 3.65 -0.12 1.07
C HIS A 58 3.35 -1.24 0.08
N SER A 59 2.22 -1.95 0.22
CA SER A 59 1.83 -2.99 -0.72
C SER A 59 1.66 -2.46 -2.15
N GLN A 60 1.03 -1.28 -2.31
CA GLN A 60 0.91 -0.65 -3.62
C GLN A 60 2.27 -0.23 -4.19
N SER A 61 3.18 0.27 -3.34
CA SER A 61 4.54 0.63 -3.75
C SER A 61 5.32 -0.58 -4.24
N LEU A 62 5.26 -1.70 -3.51
CA LEU A 62 5.90 -2.95 -3.90
C LEU A 62 5.37 -3.48 -5.22
N GLN A 63 4.05 -3.47 -5.43
CA GLN A 63 3.45 -3.90 -6.70
C GLN A 63 3.92 -3.05 -7.89
N ARG A 64 4.07 -1.73 -7.69
CA ARG A 64 4.63 -0.83 -8.72
C ARG A 64 6.11 -1.14 -8.99
N GLN A 65 6.89 -1.41 -7.95
CA GLN A 65 8.30 -1.77 -8.07
C GLN A 65 8.48 -3.10 -8.81
N GLU A 66 7.70 -4.12 -8.48
CA GLU A 66 7.70 -5.41 -9.18
C GLU A 66 7.38 -5.25 -10.66
N GLY A 67 6.36 -4.46 -11.00
CA GLY A 67 6.02 -4.16 -12.40
C GLY A 67 7.15 -3.43 -13.14
N ALA A 68 7.80 -2.46 -12.48
CA ALA A 68 8.93 -1.73 -13.05
C ALA A 68 10.15 -2.63 -13.26
N LEU A 69 10.47 -3.50 -12.30
CA LEU A 69 11.56 -4.47 -12.41
C LEU A 69 11.31 -5.48 -13.53
N SER A 70 10.08 -5.99 -13.64
CA SER A 70 9.70 -6.89 -14.74
C SER A 70 9.87 -6.19 -16.09
N ALA A 71 9.42 -4.94 -16.23
CA ALA A 71 9.57 -4.18 -17.47
C ALA A 71 11.04 -3.91 -17.82
N LEU A 72 11.88 -3.62 -16.82
CA LEU A 72 13.32 -3.44 -17.01
C LEU A 72 14.00 -4.75 -17.43
N ALA A 73 13.67 -5.87 -16.82
CA ALA A 73 14.20 -7.18 -17.21
C ALA A 73 13.85 -7.51 -18.66
N THR A 74 12.59 -7.31 -19.07
CA THR A 74 12.15 -7.49 -20.47
C THR A 74 12.97 -6.63 -21.42
N ARG A 75 13.21 -5.36 -21.07
CA ARG A 75 14.04 -4.45 -21.88
C ARG A 75 15.47 -4.92 -21.99
N VAL A 76 16.09 -5.38 -20.90
CA VAL A 76 17.47 -5.88 -20.90
C VAL A 76 17.62 -7.06 -21.85
N TYR A 77 16.74 -8.08 -21.74
CA TYR A 77 16.78 -9.25 -22.61
C TYR A 77 16.54 -8.89 -24.09
N ALA A 78 15.58 -8.01 -24.36
CA ALA A 78 15.31 -7.55 -25.72
C ALA A 78 16.51 -6.81 -26.31
N ASN A 79 17.18 -5.94 -25.53
CA ASN A 79 18.32 -5.16 -25.99
C ASN A 79 19.55 -6.04 -26.26
N GLU A 80 19.81 -7.02 -25.39
CA GLU A 80 20.87 -7.99 -25.58
C GLU A 80 20.64 -8.81 -26.86
N ALA A 81 19.42 -9.36 -27.03
CA ALA A 81 19.06 -10.09 -28.23
C ALA A 81 19.17 -9.23 -29.50
N ASN A 82 18.76 -7.95 -29.43
CA ASN A 82 18.86 -7.01 -30.54
C ASN A 82 20.30 -6.66 -30.88
N SER A 83 21.17 -6.54 -29.87
CA SER A 83 22.59 -6.28 -30.09
C SER A 83 23.26 -7.45 -30.83
N LEU A 84 22.91 -8.69 -30.45
CA LEU A 84 23.37 -9.89 -31.15
C LEU A 84 22.79 -10.00 -32.56
N ALA A 85 21.49 -9.72 -32.72
CA ALA A 85 20.83 -9.71 -34.03
C ALA A 85 21.44 -8.65 -34.96
N ALA A 86 21.74 -7.45 -34.45
CA ALA A 86 22.41 -6.40 -35.21
C ALA A 86 23.82 -6.82 -35.63
N LEU A 87 24.57 -7.48 -34.74
CA LEU A 87 25.90 -8.01 -35.07
C LEU A 87 25.80 -9.11 -36.14
N ALA A 88 24.80 -10.00 -36.07
CA ALA A 88 24.58 -11.03 -37.08
C ALA A 88 24.17 -10.41 -38.43
N ASN A 89 23.21 -9.49 -38.42
CA ASN A 89 22.68 -8.83 -39.60
C ASN A 89 23.72 -7.93 -40.28
N SER A 90 24.63 -7.31 -39.53
CA SER A 90 25.70 -6.49 -40.12
C SER A 90 26.70 -7.30 -40.95
N ARG A 91 26.75 -8.63 -40.77
CA ARG A 91 27.57 -9.55 -41.58
C ARG A 91 26.83 -10.08 -42.82
N ALA A 92 25.53 -9.82 -42.95
CA ALA A 92 24.74 -10.20 -44.10
C ALA A 92 24.97 -9.20 -45.25
N THR A 93 25.65 -9.64 -46.31
CA THR A 93 26.03 -8.78 -47.44
C THR A 93 25.39 -9.19 -48.76
N GLU A 94 24.94 -10.44 -48.88
CA GLU A 94 24.29 -10.96 -50.09
C GLU A 94 22.77 -10.83 -49.99
N ASP A 95 22.10 -10.67 -51.13
CA ASP A 95 20.65 -10.44 -51.21
C ASP A 95 19.81 -11.56 -50.60
N HIS A 96 20.30 -12.80 -50.64
CA HIS A 96 19.66 -13.97 -50.05
C HIS A 96 20.12 -14.29 -48.62
N SER A 97 20.97 -13.45 -48.04
CA SER A 97 21.41 -13.62 -46.64
C SER A 97 20.22 -13.48 -45.71
N THR A 98 20.00 -14.50 -44.88
CA THR A 98 18.94 -14.48 -43.88
C THR A 98 19.26 -13.49 -42.77
N LEU A 99 18.25 -12.71 -42.37
CA LEU A 99 18.33 -11.77 -41.27
C LEU A 99 17.68 -12.33 -40.01
N VAL A 100 18.28 -12.04 -38.87
CA VAL A 100 17.73 -12.32 -37.56
C VAL A 100 16.79 -11.17 -37.16
N PRO A 101 15.52 -11.45 -36.81
CA PRO A 101 14.59 -10.40 -36.45
C PRO A 101 14.94 -9.73 -35.13
N LEU A 102 14.80 -8.41 -35.11
CA LEU A 102 14.83 -7.65 -33.86
C LEU A 102 13.59 -7.97 -33.02
N LYS A 103 13.76 -7.89 -31.71
CA LYS A 103 12.72 -8.05 -30.70
C LYS A 103 12.24 -6.69 -30.17
N SER A 104 10.96 -6.62 -29.84
CA SER A 104 10.35 -5.46 -29.20
C SER A 104 10.83 -5.34 -27.75
N VAL A 105 11.22 -4.13 -27.35
CA VAL A 105 11.66 -3.82 -25.98
C VAL A 105 10.52 -3.81 -24.96
N ILE A 106 9.27 -3.95 -25.41
CA ILE A 106 8.07 -3.90 -24.56
C ILE A 106 7.69 -5.30 -24.09
N ASN A 107 7.78 -6.30 -24.97
CA ASN A 107 7.32 -7.67 -24.70
C ASN A 107 8.34 -8.76 -25.04
N ASN A 108 9.54 -8.40 -25.54
CA ASN A 108 10.59 -9.33 -25.94
C ASN A 108 10.18 -10.34 -27.03
N GLU A 109 9.12 -10.02 -27.78
CA GLU A 109 8.66 -10.77 -28.96
C GLU A 109 9.35 -10.26 -30.22
N ALA A 110 9.51 -11.11 -31.23
CA ALA A 110 10.02 -10.69 -32.53
C ALA A 110 9.12 -9.62 -33.16
N ILE A 111 9.72 -8.59 -33.76
CA ILE A 111 8.97 -7.51 -34.43
C ILE A 111 8.21 -8.12 -35.62
N PRO A 112 6.87 -7.97 -35.68
CA PRO A 112 6.08 -8.46 -36.81
C PRO A 112 6.49 -7.78 -38.11
N GLY A 113 6.56 -8.56 -39.19
CA GLY A 113 6.92 -8.04 -40.51
C GLY A 113 8.40 -7.66 -40.68
N PHE A 114 9.27 -8.05 -39.74
CA PHE A 114 10.70 -7.83 -39.89
C PHE A 114 11.24 -8.57 -41.15
N PRO A 115 12.05 -7.90 -42.00
CA PRO A 115 12.63 -8.50 -43.20
C PRO A 115 13.39 -9.79 -42.91
N ARG A 116 13.13 -10.84 -43.70
CA ARG A 116 13.83 -12.11 -43.58
C ARG A 116 15.14 -12.13 -44.35
N THR A 117 15.32 -11.24 -45.32
CA THR A 117 16.51 -11.18 -46.18
C THR A 117 16.91 -9.75 -46.54
N ILE A 118 18.14 -9.56 -46.99
CA ILE A 118 18.64 -8.26 -47.49
C ILE A 118 17.82 -7.78 -48.70
N ALA A 119 17.39 -8.68 -49.59
CA ALA A 119 16.52 -8.34 -50.71
C ALA A 119 15.18 -7.74 -50.25
N GLU A 120 14.60 -8.26 -49.16
CA GLU A 120 13.36 -7.72 -48.59
C GLU A 120 13.56 -6.31 -48.01
N ILE A 121 14.72 -6.01 -47.41
CA ILE A 121 15.05 -4.64 -46.97
C ILE A 121 15.01 -3.66 -48.16
N LYS A 122 15.65 -4.03 -49.28
CA LYS A 122 15.70 -3.19 -50.48
C LYS A 122 14.31 -2.86 -51.05
N ASN A 123 13.33 -3.71 -50.78
CA ASN A 123 11.94 -3.52 -51.19
C ASN A 123 11.09 -2.72 -50.19
N LEU A 124 11.63 -2.39 -49.00
CA LEU A 124 10.97 -1.51 -48.02
C LEU A 124 11.26 -0.02 -48.24
N ASP A 125 12.40 0.31 -48.84
CA ASP A 125 12.83 1.68 -49.15
C ASP A 125 12.28 2.19 -50.50
N GLY A 126 11.23 1.56 -51.03
CA GLY A 126 10.57 1.88 -52.31
C GLY A 126 9.50 2.96 -52.21
#